data_AF-A0A1Y0V5F8-F1
#
_entry.id   AF-A0A1Y0V5F8-F1
#
_cell.length_a   1.000
_cell.length_b   1.000
_cell.length_c   1.000
_cell.angle_alpha   90.00
_cell.angle_beta   90.00
_cell.angle_gamma   90.00
#
_symmetry.space_group_name_H-M   'P 1'
#
loop_
_entity.id
_entity.type
_entity.pdbx_description
1 polymer ?
#
loop_
_entity_poly.entity_id
_entity_poly.type
_entity_poly.pdbx_seq_one_letter_code
_entity_poly.pdbx_strand_id
1 'polypeptide(L)' 'MPAPSSLEKVRENPEWKNWSVGFADVDPMLFDTTAERVNITLPRRVLVRLDRRAKEEGETRSEFIARLVMSA' A
#
# COMPACT_ATOMS: atom_id res chain seq x y z
N MET A 1 -10.66 -3.55 -1.68
CA MET A 1 -11.04 -3.29 -3.09
C MET A 1 -12.53 -3.49 -3.27
N PRO A 2 -13.22 -2.69 -4.10
CA PRO A 2 -14.59 -2.98 -4.50
C PRO A 2 -14.67 -4.23 -5.39
N ALA A 3 -15.83 -4.85 -5.45
CA ALA A 3 -16.06 -6.00 -6.33
C ALA A 3 -15.95 -5.58 -7.81
N PRO A 4 -15.38 -6.43 -8.69
CA PRO A 4 -15.30 -6.14 -10.11
C PRO A 4 -16.70 -5.96 -10.70
N SER A 5 -16.85 -4.94 -11.54
CA SER A 5 -18.09 -4.67 -12.27
C SER A 5 -18.15 -5.49 -13.55
N SER A 6 -19.34 -5.97 -13.92
CA SER A 6 -19.54 -6.64 -15.21
C SER A 6 -19.55 -5.61 -16.35
N LEU A 7 -19.10 -6.03 -17.53
CA LEU A 7 -19.07 -5.17 -18.73
C LEU A 7 -20.47 -4.64 -19.09
N GLU A 8 -21.50 -5.47 -18.90
CA GLU A 8 -22.90 -5.14 -19.18
C GLU A 8 -23.36 -3.94 -18.33
N LYS A 9 -23.10 -3.98 -17.01
CA LYS A 9 -23.42 -2.88 -16.09
C LYS A 9 -22.71 -1.58 -16.45
N VAL A 10 -21.46 -1.66 -16.91
CA VAL A 10 -20.69 -0.47 -17.31
C VAL A 10 -21.21 0.10 -18.64
N ARG A 11 -21.61 -0.76 -19.59
CA ARG A 11 -22.13 -0.34 -20.90
C ARG A 11 -23.54 0.24 -20.83
N GLU A 12 -24.35 -0.21 -19.88
CA GLU A 12 -25.71 0.30 -19.65
C GLU A 12 -25.73 1.64 -18.91
N ASN A 13 -24.62 2.05 -18.28
CA ASN A 13 -24.54 3.33 -17.60
C ASN A 13 -24.45 4.47 -18.64
N PRO A 14 -25.44 5.39 -18.68
CA PRO A 14 -25.50 6.48 -19.65
C PRO A 14 -24.36 7.49 -19.54
N GLU A 15 -23.63 7.54 -18.41
CA GLU A 15 -22.46 8.40 -18.23
C GLU A 15 -21.28 8.02 -19.14
N TRP A 16 -21.18 6.73 -19.53
CA TRP A 16 -20.07 6.22 -20.34
C TRP A 16 -20.45 6.04 -21.83
N LYS A 17 -21.56 6.64 -22.26
CA LYS A 17 -22.05 6.51 -23.64
C LYS A 17 -21.00 7.07 -24.62
N ASN A 18 -20.62 6.26 -25.61
CA ASN A 18 -19.55 6.52 -26.60
C ASN A 18 -18.11 6.45 -26.07
N TRP A 19 -17.88 5.94 -24.86
CA TRP A 19 -16.53 5.71 -24.34
C TRP A 19 -16.03 4.31 -24.73
N SER A 20 -14.74 4.20 -24.99
CA SER A 20 -14.08 2.90 -25.12
C SER A 20 -13.82 2.32 -23.74
N VAL A 21 -14.45 1.19 -23.44
CA VAL A 21 -14.24 0.44 -22.18
C VAL A 21 -13.32 -0.75 -22.43
N GLY A 22 -12.50 -1.07 -21.45
CA GLY A 22 -11.55 -2.18 -21.50
C GLY A 22 -11.46 -2.89 -20.16
N PHE A 23 -10.77 -4.03 -20.14
CA PHE A 23 -10.49 -4.78 -18.91
C PHE A 23 -9.09 -4.44 -18.44
N ALA A 24 -8.96 -4.15 -17.14
CA ALA A 24 -7.68 -4.12 -16.45
C ALA A 24 -7.61 -5.37 -15.57
N ASP A 25 -6.65 -6.25 -15.87
CA ASP A 25 -6.31 -7.33 -14.96
C ASP A 25 -5.46 -6.72 -13.82
N VAL A 26 -5.90 -6.91 -12.59
CA VAL A 26 -5.20 -6.38 -11.43
C VAL A 26 -5.06 -7.49 -10.41
N ASP A 27 -3.82 -7.85 -10.11
CA ASP A 27 -3.49 -8.84 -9.11
C ASP A 27 -3.91 -8.30 -7.71
N PRO A 28 -4.85 -8.96 -7.01
CA PRO A 28 -5.28 -8.55 -5.69
C PRO A 28 -4.14 -8.55 -4.66
N MET A 29 -3.09 -9.35 -4.86
CA MET A 29 -1.93 -9.42 -3.97
C MET A 29 -1.16 -8.10 -3.92
N LEU A 30 -1.22 -7.29 -4.98
CA LEU A 30 -0.59 -5.97 -5.01
C LEU A 30 -1.26 -4.98 -4.04
N PHE A 31 -2.49 -5.26 -3.62
CA PHE A 31 -3.23 -4.45 -2.65
C PHE A 31 -3.39 -5.15 -1.31
N ASP A 32 -2.62 -6.21 -1.06
CA ASP A 32 -2.62 -6.83 0.25
C ASP A 32 -2.06 -5.82 1.29
N THR A 33 -2.95 -5.32 2.14
CA THR A 33 -2.60 -4.41 3.23
C THR A 33 -2.24 -5.18 4.51
N THR A 34 -2.14 -6.51 4.44
CA THR A 34 -1.79 -7.33 5.59
C THR A 34 -0.35 -7.03 6.01
N ALA A 35 -0.21 -6.54 7.24
CA ALA A 35 1.11 -6.30 7.81
C ALA A 35 1.81 -7.64 8.09
N GLU A 36 2.93 -7.89 7.39
CA GLU A 36 3.76 -9.06 7.65
C GLU A 36 4.76 -8.77 8.78
N ARG A 37 4.81 -9.66 9.78
CA ARG A 37 5.77 -9.55 10.89
C ARG A 37 7.10 -10.19 10.49
N VAL A 38 8.15 -9.38 10.43
CA VAL A 38 9.52 -9.81 10.12
C VAL A 38 10.44 -9.70 11.34
N ASN A 39 11.34 -10.67 11.51
CA ASN A 39 12.38 -10.62 12.54
C ASN A 39 13.68 -10.13 11.90
N ILE A 40 14.28 -9.06 12.44
CA ILE A 40 15.54 -8.49 11.94
C ILE A 40 16.54 -8.28 13.08
N THR A 41 17.83 -8.41 12.77
CA THR A 41 18.93 -8.13 13.71
C THR A 41 19.62 -6.82 13.33
N LEU A 42 19.71 -5.89 14.29
CA LEU A 42 20.36 -4.61 14.11
C LEU A 42 21.41 -4.38 15.21
N PRO A 43 22.56 -3.75 14.92
CA PRO A 43 23.49 -3.33 15.94
C PRO A 43 22.81 -2.39 16.95
N ARG A 44 23.13 -2.52 18.24
CA ARG A 44 22.48 -1.75 19.33
C ARG A 44 22.49 -0.24 19.09
N ARG A 45 23.59 0.31 18.54
CA ARG A 45 23.72 1.74 18.19
C ARG A 45 22.73 2.20 17.13
N VAL A 46 22.35 1.32 16.21
CA VAL A 46 21.38 1.61 15.14
C VAL A 46 19.98 1.61 15.72
N LEU A 47 19.65 0.63 16.56
CA LEU A 47 18.35 0.55 17.22
C LEU A 47 18.05 1.80 18.06
N VAL A 48 19.01 2.26 18.88
CA VAL A 48 18.84 3.48 19.69
C VAL A 48 18.62 4.72 18.82
N ARG A 49 19.32 4.82 17.68
CA ARG A 49 19.13 5.94 16.75
C ARG A 49 17.77 5.88 16.05
N LEU A 50 17.33 4.68 15.69
CA LEU A 50 16.03 4.44 15.09
C LEU A 50 14.91 4.84 16.06
N ASP A 51 14.97 4.36 17.30
CA ASP A 51 13.97 4.69 18.33
C ASP A 51 13.87 6.19 18.58
N ARG A 52 15.02 6.88 18.64
CA ARG A 52 15.06 8.34 18.82
C ARG A 52 14.39 9.06 17.65
N ARG A 53 14.74 8.71 16.41
CA ARG A 53 14.16 9.37 15.22
C ARG A 53 12.68 9.07 15.05
N ALA A 54 12.27 7.83 15.23
CA ALA A 54 10.86 7.46 15.18
C ALA A 54 10.05 8.27 16.22
N LYS A 55 10.57 8.43 17.44
CA LYS A 55 9.94 9.26 18.47
C LYS A 55 9.90 10.75 18.12
N GLU A 56 10.96 11.30 17.52
CA GLU A 56 11.02 12.70 17.08
C GLU A 56 9.95 13.00 16.00
N GLU A 57 9.66 12.03 15.13
CA GLU A 57 8.64 12.13 14.07
C GLU A 57 7.23 11.71 14.54
N GLY A 58 7.09 11.19 15.77
CA GLY A 58 5.81 10.69 16.28
C GLY A 58 5.36 9.35 15.68
N GLU A 59 6.29 8.60 15.09
CA GLU A 59 6.03 7.33 14.41
C GLU A 59 6.49 6.11 15.23
N THR A 60 5.92 4.94 14.94
CA THR A 60 6.50 3.67 15.42
C THR A 60 7.76 3.31 14.62
N ARG A 61 8.59 2.42 15.16
CA ARG A 61 9.78 1.88 14.44
C ARG A 61 9.43 1.32 13.06
N SER A 62 8.36 0.55 12.97
CA SER A 62 7.94 -0.12 11.74
C SER A 62 7.44 0.87 10.69
N GLU A 63 6.63 1.86 11.11
CA GLU A 63 6.16 2.93 10.23
C GLU A 63 7.33 3.80 9.74
N PHE A 64 8.25 4.16 10.64
CA PHE A 64 9.42 4.95 10.28
C PHE A 64 10.30 4.23 9.24
N ILE A 65 10.55 2.92 9.41
CA ILE A 65 11.29 2.12 8.41
C ILE A 65 10.51 2.05 7.09
N ALA A 66 9.20 1.75 7.14
CA ALA A 66 8.38 1.64 5.94
C ALA A 66 8.35 2.95 5.15
N ARG A 67 8.16 4.09 5.83
CA ARG A 67 8.18 5.42 5.20
C ARG A 67 9.52 5.71 4.56
N LEU A 68 10.65 5.43 5.23
CA LEU A 68 11.97 5.64 4.65
C LEU A 68 12.19 4.82 3.37
N VAL A 69 11.68 3.59 3.31
CA VAL A 69 11.77 2.75 2.10
C VAL A 69 10.88 3.27 0.98
N MET A 70 9.65 3.70 1.29
CA MET A 70 8.70 4.19 0.29
C MET A 70 9.00 5.61 -0.20
N SER A 71 9.84 6.37 0.52
CA SER A 71 10.24 7.74 0.16
C SER A 71 11.64 7.85 -0.45
N ALA A 72 12.39 6.74 -0.50
CA ALA A 72 13.68 6.62 -1.16
C ALA A 72 13.52 6.29 -2.65
#